data_AF-F4HUE8-F1
#
_entry.id   AF-F4HUE8-F1
#
_cell.length_a   1.000
_cell.length_b   1.000
_cell.length_c   1.000
_cell.angle_alpha   90.00
_cell.angle_beta   90.00
_cell.angle_gamma   90.00
#
_symmetry.space_group_name_H-M   'P 1'
#
loop_
_entity.id
_entity.type
_entity.pdbx_description
1 polymer ?
#
loop_
_entity_poly.entity_id
_entity_poly.type
_entity_poly.pdbx_seq_one_letter_code
_entity_poly.pdbx_strand_id
1 'polypeptide(L)'
;MKDFLPSTVWRDPGESVSPNEVREEEEKGEVFSAFMRGGGCKEPFTDWEDCTDEATNVGVFAMMTKCMVWMLTDHYRPFLAAKKTAQEHIEKELQAFLSKE
;
A
#
# COMPACT_ATOMS: atom_id res chain seq x y z
N MET A 1 6.80 25.34 5.00
CA MET A 1 6.53 25.57 3.57
C MET A 1 7.20 24.45 2.78
N LYS A 2 6.47 23.35 2.67
CA LYS A 2 6.60 22.20 1.76
C LYS A 2 5.59 21.22 2.34
N ASP A 3 4.39 21.31 1.81
CA ASP A 3 3.29 20.43 2.18
C ASP A 3 3.69 19.02 1.73
N PHE A 4 4.23 18.25 2.68
CA PHE A 4 4.55 16.83 2.52
C PHE A 4 3.22 16.06 2.57
N LEU A 5 2.57 15.92 1.41
CA LEU A 5 1.37 15.09 1.23
C LEU A 5 1.81 13.69 0.74
N PRO A 6 1.52 12.60 1.46
CA PRO A 6 1.81 11.25 1.00
C PRO A 6 0.75 10.82 -0.02
N SER A 7 1.14 10.82 -1.30
CA SER A 7 0.46 10.22 -2.47
C SER A 7 1.26 10.55 -3.75
N THR A 8 1.94 11.70 -3.75
CA THR A 8 2.56 12.28 -4.96
C THR A 8 3.91 11.69 -5.33
N VAL A 9 4.54 10.85 -4.50
CA VAL A 9 5.85 10.25 -4.82
C VAL A 9 5.77 9.37 -6.09
N TRP A 10 4.59 8.84 -6.41
CA TRP A 10 4.36 8.01 -7.61
C TRP A 10 3.69 8.76 -8.76
N ARG A 11 3.21 9.99 -8.56
CA ARG A 11 2.62 10.75 -9.67
C ARG A 11 3.73 11.45 -10.45
N ASP A 12 3.62 11.35 -11.77
CA ASP A 12 4.43 12.17 -12.65
C ASP A 12 4.13 13.66 -12.37
N PRO A 13 5.14 14.51 -12.13
CA PRO A 13 4.95 15.92 -11.76
C PRO A 13 4.18 16.80 -12.77
N GLY A 14 3.81 16.25 -13.94
CA GLY A 14 3.06 16.92 -14.99
C GLY A 14 1.67 16.34 -15.26
N GLU A 15 1.23 15.32 -14.52
CA GLU A 15 -0.07 14.70 -14.74
C GLU A 15 -1.16 15.51 -14.03
N SER A 16 -1.98 16.22 -14.82
CA SER A 16 -3.18 16.89 -14.31
C SER A 16 -4.28 15.85 -14.10
N VAL A 17 -4.58 15.57 -12.84
CA VAL A 17 -5.64 14.64 -12.46
C VAL A 17 -6.98 15.37 -12.50
N SER A 18 -7.97 14.79 -13.17
CA SER A 18 -9.30 15.39 -13.20
C SER A 18 -9.97 15.29 -11.81
N PRO A 19 -10.86 16.20 -11.43
CA PRO A 19 -11.61 16.09 -10.18
C PRO A 19 -12.37 14.76 -10.02
N ASN A 20 -12.78 14.14 -11.14
CA ASN A 20 -13.42 12.82 -11.12
C ASN A 20 -12.43 11.71 -10.77
N GLU A 21 -11.19 11.75 -11.27
CA GLU A 21 -10.15 10.77 -10.95
C GLU A 21 -9.73 10.85 -9.49
N VAL A 22 -9.61 12.06 -8.93
CA VAL A 22 -9.37 12.24 -7.48
C VAL A 22 -10.48 11.57 -6.67
N ARG A 23 -11.74 11.82 -7.01
CA ARG A 23 -12.89 11.21 -6.34
C ARG A 23 -12.88 9.68 -6.46
N GLU A 24 -12.55 9.14 -7.64
CA GLU A 24 -12.42 7.70 -7.83
C GLU A 24 -11.29 7.08 -7.00
N GLU A 25 -10.16 7.77 -6.84
CA GLU A 25 -9.08 7.32 -5.96
C GLU A 25 -9.49 7.35 -4.48
N GLU A 26 -10.18 8.40 -4.04
CA GLU A 26 -10.75 8.48 -2.68
C GLU A 26 -11.75 7.35 -2.42
N GLU A 27 -12.70 7.12 -3.33
CA GLU A 27 -13.66 6.00 -3.24
C GLU A 27 -12.95 4.64 -3.20
N LYS A 28 -11.92 4.43 -4.02
CA LYS A 28 -11.10 3.21 -3.97
C LYS A 28 -10.36 3.06 -2.64
N GLY A 29 -9.87 4.17 -2.09
CA GLY A 29 -9.24 4.21 -0.77
C GLY A 29 -10.20 3.78 0.33
N GLU A 30 -11.42 4.31 0.34
CA GLU A 30 -12.46 3.93 1.31
C GLU A 30 -12.84 2.45 1.18
N VAL A 31 -13.00 1.95 -0.05
CA VAL A 31 -13.28 0.52 -0.32
C VAL A 31 -12.14 -0.36 0.17
N PHE A 32 -10.89 0.07 -0.03
CA PHE A 32 -9.71 -0.65 0.45
C PHE A 32 -9.67 -0.70 1.99
N SER A 33 -9.83 0.44 2.67
CA SER A 33 -9.84 0.48 4.14
C SER A 33 -11.00 -0.35 4.70
N ALA A 34 -12.18 -0.32 4.07
CA ALA A 34 -13.32 -1.16 4.45
C ALA A 34 -13.00 -2.66 4.32
N PHE A 35 -12.38 -3.08 3.22
CA PHE A 35 -11.92 -4.46 3.02
C PHE A 35 -10.91 -4.88 4.11
N MET A 36 -9.89 -4.07 4.37
CA MET A 36 -8.83 -4.40 5.32
C MET A 36 -9.34 -4.54 6.75
N ARG A 37 -10.27 -3.65 7.15
CA ARG A 37 -10.94 -3.66 8.46
C ARG A 37 -11.98 -4.78 8.62
N GLY A 38 -12.40 -5.44 7.53
CA GLY A 38 -13.38 -6.54 7.56
C GLY A 38 -12.82 -7.90 8.02
N GLY A 39 -11.49 -8.04 8.14
CA GLY A 39 -10.85 -9.29 8.54
C GLY A 39 -10.24 -9.24 9.95
N GLY A 40 -9.71 -10.38 10.41
CA GLY A 40 -9.13 -10.53 11.75
C GLY A 40 -7.84 -9.74 12.01
N CYS A 41 -7.28 -9.07 11.00
CA CYS A 41 -6.08 -8.22 11.10
C CYS A 41 -6.41 -6.73 11.06
N LYS A 42 -7.64 -6.35 11.44
CA LYS A 42 -8.09 -4.96 11.55
C LYS A 42 -7.18 -4.11 12.44
N GLU A 43 -6.78 -4.62 13.61
CA GLU A 43 -5.97 -3.84 14.56
C GLU A 43 -4.57 -3.52 13.96
N PRO A 44 -3.79 -4.49 13.45
CA PRO A 44 -2.55 -4.17 12.74
C PRO A 44 -2.70 -3.25 11.53
N PHE A 45 -3.85 -3.28 10.83
CA PHE A 45 -4.13 -2.33 9.75
C PHE A 45 -4.40 -0.92 10.27
N THR A 46 -5.11 -0.80 11.38
CA THR A 46 -5.37 0.50 12.03
C THR A 46 -4.06 1.10 12.53
N ASP A 47 -3.19 0.29 13.15
CA ASP A 47 -1.85 0.71 13.55
C ASP A 47 -1.03 1.22 12.36
N TRP A 48 -1.20 0.61 11.17
CA TRP A 48 -0.53 1.04 9.95
C TRP A 48 -1.08 2.38 9.42
N GLU A 49 -2.39 2.58 9.44
CA GLU A 49 -3.02 3.86 9.05
C GLU A 49 -2.66 5.01 10.01
N ASP A 50 -2.55 4.72 11.30
CA ASP A 50 -2.19 5.71 12.34
C ASP A 50 -0.67 5.96 12.40
N CYS A 51 0.13 5.17 11.68
CA CYS A 51 1.59 5.29 11.64
C CYS A 51 2.01 6.54 10.84
N THR A 52 2.38 7.60 11.57
CA THR A 52 2.88 8.86 11.00
C THR A 52 4.41 8.90 10.83
N ASP A 53 5.14 7.99 11.46
CA ASP A 53 6.60 7.89 11.38
C ASP A 53 7.00 6.90 10.28
N GLU A 54 7.52 7.44 9.18
CA GLU A 54 8.01 6.68 8.02
C GLU A 54 9.08 5.64 8.40
N ALA A 55 9.93 5.91 9.39
CA ALA A 55 10.95 4.97 9.83
C ALA A 55 10.34 3.69 10.44
N THR A 56 9.15 3.81 11.05
CA THR A 56 8.44 2.68 11.67
C THR A 56 7.41 2.05 10.73
N ASN A 57 6.95 2.76 9.70
CA ASN A 57 5.89 2.32 8.78
C ASN A 57 6.20 0.94 8.16
N VAL A 58 7.46 0.72 7.74
CA VAL A 58 7.91 -0.58 7.20
C VAL A 58 7.69 -1.72 8.20
N GLY A 59 7.99 -1.48 9.47
CA GLY A 59 7.80 -2.46 10.54
C GLY A 59 6.32 -2.75 10.79
N VAL A 60 5.49 -1.71 10.84
CA VAL A 60 4.04 -1.85 11.06
C VAL A 60 3.38 -2.58 9.88
N PHE A 61 3.74 -2.22 8.64
CA PHE A 61 3.27 -2.91 7.44
C PHE A 61 3.67 -4.39 7.41
N ALA A 62 4.88 -4.72 7.88
CA ALA A 62 5.35 -6.09 8.01
C ALA A 62 4.54 -6.87 9.07
N MET A 63 4.20 -6.26 10.20
CA MET A 63 3.34 -6.88 11.22
C MET A 63 1.93 -7.15 10.69
N MET A 64 1.34 -6.17 10.00
CA MET A 64 0.04 -6.32 9.35
C MET A 64 0.03 -7.48 8.34
N THR A 65 1.03 -7.53 7.45
CA THR A 65 1.13 -8.63 6.48
C THR A 65 1.28 -9.98 7.18
N LYS A 66 2.11 -10.07 8.24
CA LYS A 66 2.31 -11.31 9.00
C LYS A 66 0.99 -11.82 9.59
N CYS A 67 0.19 -10.93 10.17
CA CYS A 67 -1.14 -11.30 10.66
C CYS A 67 -1.99 -11.94 9.56
N MET A 68 -2.04 -11.32 8.37
CA MET A 68 -2.86 -11.81 7.25
C MET A 68 -2.45 -13.20 6.77
N VAL A 69 -1.14 -13.44 6.69
CA VAL A 69 -0.59 -14.76 6.33
C VAL A 69 -0.92 -15.80 7.41
N TRP A 70 -0.85 -15.43 8.69
CA TRP A 70 -1.07 -16.34 9.81
C TRP A 70 -2.54 -16.74 10.00
N MET A 71 -3.48 -15.85 9.70
CA MET A 71 -4.91 -16.13 9.88
C MET A 71 -5.43 -17.23 8.96
N LEU A 72 -4.69 -17.61 7.90
CA LEU A 72 -5.09 -18.63 6.92
C LEU A 72 -6.51 -18.40 6.35
N THR A 73 -6.98 -17.15 6.35
CA THR A 73 -8.30 -16.78 5.84
C THR A 73 -8.21 -16.40 4.36
N ASP A 74 -9.17 -16.85 3.57
CA ASP A 74 -9.27 -16.44 2.16
C ASP A 74 -9.57 -14.94 2.00
N HIS A 75 -10.01 -14.26 3.07
CA HIS A 75 -10.29 -12.82 3.08
C HIS A 75 -9.13 -12.01 2.53
N TYR A 76 -7.90 -12.24 3.02
CA TYR A 76 -6.74 -11.45 2.63
C TYR A 76 -6.02 -11.99 1.38
N ARG A 77 -6.50 -13.08 0.76
CA ARG A 77 -5.87 -13.70 -0.40
C ARG A 77 -5.69 -12.75 -1.58
N PRO A 78 -6.68 -11.91 -1.96
CA PRO A 78 -6.51 -10.94 -3.04
C PRO A 78 -5.38 -9.93 -2.76
N PHE A 79 -5.35 -9.40 -1.54
CA PHE A 79 -4.32 -8.44 -1.11
C PHE A 79 -2.92 -9.07 -1.11
N LEU A 80 -2.78 -10.27 -0.54
CA LEU A 80 -1.49 -10.97 -0.48
C LEU A 80 -0.97 -11.33 -1.88
N ALA A 81 -1.85 -11.70 -2.82
CA ALA A 81 -1.47 -11.96 -4.20
C ALA A 81 -1.00 -10.70 -4.92
N ALA A 82 -1.72 -9.58 -4.77
CA ALA A 82 -1.34 -8.29 -5.34
C ALA A 82 0.01 -7.81 -4.77
N LYS A 83 0.20 -7.89 -3.44
CA LYS A 83 1.46 -7.56 -2.77
C LYS A 83 2.62 -8.38 -3.34
N LYS A 84 2.45 -9.70 -3.46
CA LYS A 84 3.49 -10.58 -4.01
C LYS A 84 3.86 -10.20 -5.44
N THR A 85 2.85 -9.91 -6.27
CA THR A 85 3.06 -9.48 -7.67
C THR A 85 3.82 -8.16 -7.74
N ALA A 86 3.46 -7.18 -6.90
CA ALA A 86 4.15 -5.90 -6.83
C ALA A 86 5.61 -6.06 -6.36
N GLN A 87 5.86 -6.92 -5.37
CA GLN A 87 7.21 -7.23 -4.92
C GLN A 87 8.06 -7.83 -6.05
N GLU A 88 7.54 -8.84 -6.77
CA GLU A 88 8.24 -9.46 -7.90
C GLU A 88 8.51 -8.46 -9.04
N HIS A 89 7.62 -7.49 -9.24
CA HIS A 89 7.81 -6.42 -10.22
C HIS A 89 8.97 -5.50 -9.84
N ILE A 90 8.97 -5.00 -8.60
CA ILE A 90 10.04 -4.14 -8.06
C ILE A 90 11.39 -4.86 -8.11
N GLU A 91 11.43 -6.15 -7.76
CA GLU A 91 12.65 -6.96 -7.83
C GLU A 91 13.19 -7.06 -9.27
N LYS A 92 12.31 -7.25 -10.27
CA LYS A 92 12.71 -7.28 -11.69
C LYS A 92 13.20 -5.93 -12.19
N GLU A 93 12.51 -4.83 -11.83
CA GLU A 93 12.92 -3.48 -12.21
C GLU A 93 14.28 -3.12 -11.61
N LEU A 94 14.49 -3.47 -10.34
CA LEU A 94 15.77 -3.27 -9.66
C LEU A 94 16.90 -4.08 -10.34
N GLN A 95 16.64 -5.35 -10.68
CA GLN A 95 17.61 -6.16 -11.43
C GLN A 95 17.93 -5.57 -12.80
N ALA A 96 16.92 -5.11 -13.53
CA ALA A 96 17.07 -4.48 -14.84
C ALA A 96 17.83 -3.15 -14.76
N PHE A 97 17.69 -2.40 -13.66
CA PHE A 97 18.44 -1.17 -13.40
C PHE A 97 19.91 -1.49 -13.10
N LEU A 98 20.18 -2.40 -12.15
CA LEU A 98 21.54 -2.78 -11.76
C LEU A 98 22.33 -3.50 -12.86
N SER A 99 21.65 -4.18 -13.79
CA SER A 99 22.31 -4.83 -14.93
C SER A 99 22.66 -3.86 -16.08
N LYS A 100 22.24 -2.60 -15.99
CA LYS A 100 22.57 -1.54 -16.98
C LYS A 100 23.77 -0.68 -16.56
N GLU A 101 24.28 -0.86 -15.34
CA GLU A 101 25.54 -0.28 -14.84
C GLU A 101 26.72 -1.23 -15.09
#